data_AF-A0A938KLH8-F1
#
_entry.id   AF-A0A938KLH8-F1
#
_cell.length_a   1.000
_cell.length_b   1.000
_cell.length_c   1.000
_cell.angle_alpha   90.00
_cell.angle_beta   90.00
_cell.angle_gamma   90.00
#
_symmetry.space_group_name_H-M   'P 1'
#
loop_
_entity.id
_entity.type
_entity.pdbx_description
1 polymer ?
#
loop_
_entity_poly.entity_id
_entity_poly.type
_entity_poly.pdbx_seq_one_letter_code
_entity_poly.pdbx_strand_id
1 'polypeptide(L)'
;MRVFQPMAMAVASLIMAVSAHAQLVTSLKIPKKMHLTGEPVAVILSVTNHSGRELVFRGDGRFPWLHFECTDGSGHSIPASGSAAFAPMKIAAGQTMAREIDLGSMFQLERPGSYSVSATIQSPLGDGRAYRTNRAHFVQSPGRSLWSQKIGRGGSGRTREFRLLSFTGDSKSQVYAQIFDHSTGRVVRTFPLGDAMSLRKPVATVDRQQQMHALFMTTPSIWSHCVIDTQGRMVERNFHKLASTGDPRLVISPDGSVQIVNSQPYDPKVEAARRATIRKLSDRPQML
;
A
#
# COMPACT_ATOMS: atom_id res chain seq x y z
N MET A 1 -34.20 -6.78 74.24
CA MET A 1 -34.35 -6.62 72.77
C MET A 1 -34.21 -5.15 72.44
N ARG A 2 -33.10 -4.77 71.80
CA ARG A 2 -32.69 -3.38 71.57
C ARG A 2 -33.14 -2.93 70.17
N VAL A 3 -33.81 -1.78 70.12
CA VAL A 3 -34.17 -1.06 68.89
C VAL A 3 -32.89 -0.54 68.25
N PHE A 4 -32.62 -0.90 66.99
CA PHE A 4 -31.47 -0.45 66.22
C PHE A 4 -31.93 0.53 65.12
N GLN A 5 -31.44 1.76 65.20
CA GLN A 5 -31.49 2.78 64.13
C GLN A 5 -30.68 2.34 62.90
N PRO A 6 -31.08 2.70 61.67
CA PRO A 6 -30.20 2.60 60.51
C PRO A 6 -29.35 3.88 60.40
N MET A 7 -28.03 3.71 60.46
CA MET A 7 -27.04 4.78 60.27
C MET A 7 -26.80 5.01 58.77
N ALA A 8 -26.73 6.29 58.42
CA ALA A 8 -26.82 6.82 57.07
C ALA A 8 -25.63 6.47 56.15
N MET A 9 -25.98 6.24 54.88
CA MET A 9 -25.14 6.25 53.68
C MET A 9 -24.39 7.58 53.50
N ALA A 10 -23.09 7.52 53.22
CA ALA A 10 -22.36 8.61 52.57
C ALA A 10 -21.54 8.03 51.41
N VAL A 11 -22.14 8.01 50.22
CA VAL A 11 -21.47 7.67 48.95
C VAL A 11 -20.85 8.96 48.41
N ALA A 12 -19.55 9.12 48.61
CA ALA A 12 -18.78 10.20 47.99
C ALA A 12 -18.65 9.91 46.49
N SER A 13 -19.46 10.59 45.69
CA SER A 13 -19.41 10.53 44.22
C SER A 13 -18.19 11.31 43.72
N LEU A 14 -17.14 10.58 43.36
CA LEU A 14 -15.96 11.10 42.68
C LEU A 14 -16.35 11.42 41.22
N ILE A 15 -16.78 12.67 40.98
CA ILE A 15 -16.97 13.18 39.62
C ILE A 15 -15.58 13.31 38.98
N MET A 16 -15.19 12.30 38.21
CA MET A 16 -14.07 12.41 37.28
C MET A 16 -14.42 13.45 36.24
N ALA A 17 -13.85 14.64 36.36
CA ALA A 17 -13.89 15.68 35.34
C ALA A 17 -13.10 15.24 34.10
N VAL A 18 -13.73 14.47 33.21
CA VAL A 18 -13.20 14.24 31.86
C VAL A 18 -13.50 15.50 31.04
N SER A 19 -12.59 16.46 31.08
CA SER A 19 -12.66 17.64 30.21
C SER A 19 -11.36 17.80 29.41
N ALA A 20 -11.33 17.11 28.27
CA ALA A 20 -10.49 17.49 27.15
C ALA A 20 -11.30 17.32 25.86
N HIS A 21 -12.25 18.24 25.63
CA HIS A 21 -12.93 18.34 24.35
C HIS A 21 -11.95 18.96 23.35
N ALA A 22 -11.10 18.13 22.75
CA ALA A 22 -10.21 18.60 21.70
C ALA A 22 -11.08 19.12 20.54
N GLN A 23 -10.98 20.42 20.24
CA GLN A 23 -11.66 21.06 19.12
C GLN A 23 -11.25 20.45 17.77
N LEU A 24 -10.13 19.73 17.75
CA LEU A 24 -9.64 18.92 16.65
C LEU A 24 -9.35 17.51 17.13
N VAL A 25 -9.92 16.52 16.45
CA VAL A 25 -9.55 15.11 16.61
C VAL A 25 -8.72 14.71 15.42
N THR A 26 -7.52 14.16 15.65
CA THR A 26 -6.60 13.78 14.59
C THR A 26 -6.24 12.31 14.70
N SER A 27 -6.14 11.61 13.58
CA SER A 27 -5.69 10.23 13.54
C SER A 27 -4.87 9.94 12.29
N LEU A 28 -3.95 9.00 12.42
CA LEU A 28 -3.11 8.53 11.34
C LEU A 28 -3.23 7.01 11.25
N LYS A 29 -3.60 6.52 10.07
CA LYS A 29 -3.74 5.09 9.78
C LYS A 29 -2.84 4.68 8.64
N ILE A 30 -2.25 3.50 8.74
CA ILE A 30 -1.51 2.86 7.65
C ILE A 30 -2.30 1.60 7.28
N PRO A 31 -2.93 1.57 6.10
CA PRO A 31 -3.77 0.43 5.71
C PRO A 31 -3.00 -0.89 5.62
N LYS A 32 -1.75 -0.84 5.16
CA LYS A 32 -0.84 -1.98 5.02
C LYS A 32 0.28 -1.83 6.06
N LYS A 33 0.50 -2.82 6.93
CA LYS A 33 1.56 -2.73 7.95
C LYS A 33 2.88 -3.29 7.47
N MET A 34 2.84 -4.29 6.60
CA MET A 34 4.01 -4.96 6.04
C MET A 34 4.20 -4.55 4.59
N HIS A 35 5.26 -3.82 4.28
CA HIS A 35 5.61 -3.33 2.95
C HIS A 35 6.85 -4.03 2.39
N LEU A 36 6.92 -4.14 1.05
CA LEU A 36 8.16 -4.49 0.39
C LEU A 36 9.06 -3.25 0.29
N THR A 37 10.36 -3.42 0.46
CA THR A 37 11.33 -2.31 0.38
C THR A 37 11.28 -1.66 -1.00
N GLY A 38 11.17 -0.33 -1.03
CA GLY A 38 11.02 0.47 -2.25
C GLY A 38 9.59 0.49 -2.84
N GLU A 39 8.61 -0.12 -2.17
CA GLU A 39 7.18 0.10 -2.45
C GLU A 39 6.71 1.42 -1.82
N PRO A 40 5.80 2.18 -2.47
CA PRO A 40 5.13 3.32 -1.84
C PRO A 40 4.48 2.97 -0.50
N VAL A 41 4.52 3.91 0.45
CA VAL A 41 3.95 3.72 1.80
C VAL A 41 2.87 4.77 2.02
N ALA A 42 1.63 4.42 1.67
CA ALA A 42 0.48 5.30 1.82
C ALA A 42 -0.04 5.33 3.27
N VAL A 43 -0.29 6.53 3.78
CA VAL A 43 -0.93 6.77 5.07
C VAL A 43 -2.18 7.62 4.91
N ILE A 44 -3.18 7.38 5.75
CA ILE A 44 -4.43 8.12 5.78
C ILE A 44 -4.41 9.01 7.02
N LEU A 45 -4.24 10.31 6.81
CA LEU A 45 -4.42 11.33 7.83
C LEU A 45 -5.88 11.73 7.90
N SER A 46 -6.50 11.61 9.07
CA SER A 46 -7.87 12.10 9.31
C SER A 46 -7.86 13.23 10.33
N VAL A 47 -8.59 14.30 10.02
CA VAL A 47 -8.76 15.48 10.88
C VAL A 47 -10.24 15.80 10.97
N THR A 48 -10.79 15.79 12.19
CA THR A 48 -12.20 16.08 12.46
C THR A 48 -12.32 17.39 13.25
N ASN A 49 -13.16 18.29 12.75
CA ASN A 49 -13.39 19.61 13.33
C ASN A 49 -14.60 19.61 14.28
N HIS A 50 -14.34 19.77 15.58
CA HIS A 50 -15.35 19.92 16.64
C HIS A 50 -15.41 21.36 17.20
N SER A 51 -14.81 22.35 16.52
CA SER A 51 -14.71 23.74 17.00
C SER A 51 -15.97 24.60 16.84
N GLY A 52 -17.04 24.05 16.24
CA GLY A 52 -18.29 24.77 15.98
C GLY A 52 -18.21 25.86 14.88
N ARG A 53 -17.06 26.03 14.23
CA ARG A 53 -16.85 26.96 13.11
C ARG A 53 -16.03 26.33 11.99
N GLU A 54 -16.03 26.92 10.81
CA GLU A 54 -15.12 26.50 9.73
C GLU A 54 -13.65 26.80 10.13
N LEU A 55 -12.77 25.84 9.89
CA LEU A 55 -11.33 25.97 10.10
C LEU A 55 -10.60 25.99 8.76
N VAL A 56 -9.71 26.96 8.58
CA VAL A 56 -8.90 27.13 7.36
C VAL A 56 -7.43 26.92 7.70
N PHE A 57 -6.92 25.73 7.43
CA PHE A 57 -5.51 25.38 7.58
C PHE A 57 -4.71 25.91 6.39
N ARG A 58 -3.66 26.68 6.67
CA ARG A 58 -2.73 27.19 5.67
C ARG A 58 -1.36 27.37 6.31
N GLY A 59 -0.30 27.14 5.55
CA GLY A 59 1.04 27.52 5.98
C GLY A 59 1.18 29.04 5.98
N ASP A 60 2.04 29.58 6.84
CA ASP A 60 2.34 31.02 6.92
C ASP A 60 3.52 31.44 6.02
N GLY A 61 3.99 30.52 5.16
CA GLY A 61 5.15 30.70 4.29
C GLY A 61 6.49 30.32 4.93
N ARG A 62 6.59 30.30 6.27
CA ARG A 62 7.78 29.81 7.01
C ARG A 62 7.59 28.41 7.55
N PHE A 63 6.40 28.09 8.03
CA PHE A 63 6.08 26.81 8.64
C PHE A 63 4.86 26.19 7.94
N PRO A 64 4.97 24.93 7.47
CA PRO A 64 3.81 24.20 6.99
C PRO A 64 2.85 23.93 8.15
N TRP A 65 1.55 24.00 7.88
CA TRP A 65 0.52 23.69 8.88
C TRP A 65 0.46 22.20 9.26
N LEU A 66 1.12 21.33 8.48
CA LEU A 66 1.20 19.90 8.68
C LEU A 66 2.66 19.45 8.58
N HIS A 67 3.10 18.71 9.59
CA HIS A 67 4.43 18.12 9.63
C HIS A 67 4.33 16.62 9.95
N PHE A 68 5.20 15.81 9.31
CA PHE A 68 5.35 14.40 9.62
C PHE A 68 6.67 14.18 10.32
N GLU A 69 6.66 13.35 11.35
CA GLU A 69 7.85 12.83 12.01
C GLU A 69 7.89 11.32 11.79
N CYS A 70 9.00 10.83 11.23
CA CYS A 70 9.24 9.41 11.05
C CYS A 70 10.47 8.98 11.84
N THR A 71 10.39 7.83 12.51
CA THR A 71 11.51 7.23 13.23
C THR A 71 11.74 5.79 12.79
N ASP A 72 12.98 5.34 12.83
CA ASP A 72 13.32 3.92 12.63
C ASP A 72 12.98 3.08 13.88
N GLY A 73 13.24 1.78 13.80
CA GLY A 73 13.03 0.82 14.88
C GLY A 73 13.88 1.04 16.13
N SER A 74 14.98 1.78 16.00
CA SER A 74 15.85 2.20 17.11
C SER A 74 15.42 3.55 17.71
N GLY A 75 14.40 4.20 17.14
CA GLY A 75 13.90 5.49 17.58
C GLY A 75 14.63 6.70 16.99
N HIS A 76 15.57 6.49 16.05
CA HIS A 76 16.25 7.61 15.39
C HIS A 76 15.30 8.29 14.39
N SER A 77 15.32 9.62 14.39
CA SER A 77 14.54 10.42 13.44
C SER A 77 15.08 10.26 12.02
N ILE A 78 14.18 10.03 11.08
CA ILE A 78 14.49 9.97 9.65
C ILE A 78 14.22 11.37 9.08
N PRO A 79 15.24 12.05 8.55
CA PRO A 79 15.05 13.39 8.01
C PRO A 79 14.10 13.34 6.82
N ALA A 80 13.23 14.33 6.73
CA ALA A 80 12.43 14.53 5.53
C ALA A 80 13.34 15.02 4.39
N SER A 81 13.19 14.44 3.21
CA SER A 81 13.95 14.77 1.99
C SER A 81 13.57 16.14 1.40
N GLY A 82 12.62 16.86 2.00
CA GLY A 82 12.21 18.22 1.64
C GLY A 82 11.03 18.73 2.48
N SER A 83 10.69 20.02 2.32
CA SER A 83 9.48 20.61 2.92
C SER A 83 8.27 20.27 2.04
N ALA A 84 7.43 19.34 2.49
CA ALA A 84 6.15 19.07 1.83
C ALA A 84 5.22 20.28 2.01
N ALA A 85 5.04 21.09 0.97
CA ALA A 85 4.07 22.16 0.96
C ALA A 85 2.66 21.58 0.84
N PHE A 86 1.96 21.45 1.96
CA PHE A 86 0.58 21.02 1.96
C PHE A 86 -0.34 22.18 1.58
N ALA A 87 -1.09 22.00 0.49
CA ALA A 87 -2.08 22.98 0.04
C ALA A 87 -3.03 23.40 1.18
N PRO A 88 -3.52 24.66 1.17
CA PRO A 88 -4.51 25.12 2.12
C PRO A 88 -5.75 24.22 2.13
N MET A 89 -6.39 24.11 3.29
CA MET A 89 -7.49 23.20 3.51
C MET A 89 -8.56 23.85 4.36
N LYS A 90 -9.83 23.58 4.02
CA LYS A 90 -10.99 24.03 4.80
C LYS A 90 -11.73 22.82 5.34
N ILE A 91 -12.12 22.88 6.61
CA ILE A 91 -12.93 21.84 7.27
C ILE A 91 -14.08 22.54 7.98
N ALA A 92 -15.31 22.30 7.53
CA ALA A 92 -16.51 22.82 8.18
C ALA A 92 -16.72 22.20 9.57
N ALA A 93 -17.54 22.83 10.40
CA ALA A 93 -17.87 22.32 11.73
C ALA A 93 -18.53 20.92 11.63
N GLY A 94 -18.10 19.99 12.47
CA GLY A 94 -18.59 18.60 12.50
C GLY A 94 -18.07 17.71 11.36
N GLN A 95 -17.30 18.24 10.41
CA GLN A 95 -16.79 17.46 9.28
C GLN A 95 -15.45 16.79 9.60
N THR A 96 -15.23 15.66 8.93
CA THR A 96 -13.94 14.95 8.92
C THR A 96 -13.34 15.02 7.52
N MET A 97 -12.09 15.42 7.44
CA MET A 97 -11.28 15.25 6.24
C MET A 97 -10.41 14.01 6.39
N ALA A 98 -10.31 13.20 5.35
CA ALA A 98 -9.31 12.13 5.22
C ALA A 98 -8.45 12.40 3.98
N ARG A 99 -7.12 12.31 4.12
CA ARG A 99 -6.16 12.50 3.03
C ARG A 99 -5.15 11.36 3.00
N GLU A 100 -5.02 10.76 1.83
CA GLU A 100 -3.98 9.78 1.54
C GLU A 100 -2.68 10.49 1.14
N ILE A 101 -1.57 10.08 1.76
CA ILE A 101 -0.24 10.68 1.59
C ILE A 101 0.78 9.54 1.46
N ASP A 102 1.61 9.59 0.42
CA ASP A 102 2.73 8.65 0.27
C ASP A 102 3.97 9.14 1.03
N LEU A 103 4.36 8.42 2.08
CA LEU A 103 5.54 8.73 2.87
C LEU A 103 6.85 8.60 2.09
N GLY A 104 6.89 7.75 1.06
CA GLY A 104 8.08 7.56 0.23
C GLY A 104 8.47 8.83 -0.55
N SER A 105 7.51 9.75 -0.75
CA SER A 105 7.77 11.06 -1.35
C SER A 105 8.45 12.05 -0.39
N MET A 106 8.35 11.81 0.93
CA MET A 106 8.84 12.72 1.97
C MET A 106 10.04 12.17 2.73
N PHE A 107 10.16 10.85 2.88
CA PHE A 107 11.21 10.21 3.66
C PHE A 107 11.95 9.17 2.83
N GLN A 108 13.25 9.04 3.07
CA GLN A 108 14.07 8.01 2.43
C GLN A 108 13.87 6.65 3.14
N LEU A 109 12.82 5.93 2.73
CA LEU A 109 12.41 4.63 3.29
C LEU A 109 12.91 3.47 2.41
N GLU A 110 14.21 3.45 2.12
CA GLU A 110 14.82 2.45 1.22
C GLU A 110 15.49 1.30 1.97
N ARG A 111 15.65 1.42 3.29
CA ARG A 111 16.27 0.40 4.13
C ARG A 111 15.18 -0.52 4.70
N PRO A 112 15.36 -1.85 4.67
CA PRO A 112 14.48 -2.73 5.43
C PRO A 112 14.55 -2.42 6.93
N GLY A 113 13.43 -2.53 7.63
CA GLY A 113 13.34 -2.25 9.05
C GLY A 113 11.92 -1.92 9.51
N SER A 114 11.75 -1.73 10.82
CA SER A 114 10.54 -1.18 11.39
C SER A 114 10.60 0.35 11.40
N TYR A 115 9.44 0.97 11.20
CA TYR A 115 9.28 2.40 11.14
C TYR A 115 8.05 2.83 11.92
N SER A 116 8.12 4.02 12.50
CA SER A 116 7.00 4.68 13.15
C SER A 116 6.81 6.06 12.55
N VAL A 117 5.56 6.49 12.39
CA VAL A 117 5.22 7.80 11.87
C VAL A 117 4.13 8.45 12.72
N SER A 118 4.22 9.75 12.91
CA SER A 118 3.15 10.57 13.46
C SER A 118 3.09 11.90 12.72
N ALA A 119 1.92 12.52 12.71
CA ALA A 119 1.74 13.85 12.15
C ALA A 119 1.44 14.86 13.26
N THR A 120 1.89 16.09 13.05
CA THR A 120 1.60 17.25 13.89
C THR A 120 0.89 18.30 13.03
N ILE A 121 -0.31 18.69 13.46
CA ILE A 121 -1.17 19.66 12.77
C ILE A 121 -1.16 20.94 13.60
N GLN A 122 -0.73 22.05 13.01
CA GLN A 122 -0.82 23.37 13.63
C GLN A 122 -2.25 23.87 13.62
N SER A 123 -2.70 24.41 14.75
CA SER A 123 -4.03 24.99 14.91
C SER A 123 -4.18 26.26 14.06
N PRO A 124 -5.24 26.36 13.24
CA PRO A 124 -5.51 27.57 12.46
C PRO A 124 -6.19 28.67 13.29
N LEU A 125 -6.43 28.43 14.59
CA LEU A 125 -7.14 29.35 15.49
C LEU A 125 -6.23 30.43 16.10
N GLY A 126 -4.93 30.43 15.78
CA GLY A 126 -3.98 31.42 16.30
C GLY A 126 -3.66 31.26 17.80
N ASP A 127 -4.03 30.13 18.40
CA ASP A 127 -3.79 29.81 19.82
C ASP A 127 -2.43 29.14 20.06
N GLY A 128 -1.61 29.00 19.02
CA GLY A 128 -0.29 28.37 19.08
C GLY A 128 -0.34 26.86 19.37
N ARG A 129 -1.52 26.23 19.37
CA ARG A 129 -1.66 24.82 19.67
C ARG A 129 -1.27 23.96 18.47
N ALA A 130 -0.69 22.81 18.77
CA ALA A 130 -0.43 21.76 17.79
C ALA A 130 -1.10 20.46 18.25
N TYR A 131 -1.72 19.76 17.31
CA TYR A 131 -2.41 18.50 17.55
C TYR A 131 -1.58 17.38 16.92
N ARG A 132 -1.13 16.44 17.76
CA ARG A 132 -0.38 15.27 17.31
C ARG A 132 -1.33 14.09 17.11
N THR A 133 -1.16 13.36 16.02
CA THR A 133 -1.87 12.10 15.79
C THR A 133 -1.36 11.00 16.71
N ASN A 134 -2.08 9.88 16.75
CA ASN A 134 -1.47 8.61 17.19
C ASN A 134 -0.21 8.29 16.38
N ARG A 135 0.68 7.49 16.97
CA ARG A 135 1.82 6.89 16.27
C ARG A 135 1.32 5.69 15.48
N ALA A 136 1.67 5.62 14.20
CA ALA A 136 1.36 4.50 13.34
C ALA A 136 2.65 3.77 12.98
N HIS A 137 2.60 2.44 12.95
CA HIS A 137 3.76 1.58 12.80
C HIS A 137 3.64 0.73 11.55
N PHE A 138 4.75 0.58 10.83
CA PHE A 138 4.87 -0.31 9.68
C PHE A 138 6.27 -0.93 9.61
N VAL A 139 6.42 -1.99 8.83
CA VAL A 139 7.67 -2.71 8.63
C VAL A 139 7.92 -2.83 7.14
N GLN A 140 9.15 -2.56 6.72
CA GLN A 140 9.63 -2.86 5.38
C GLN A 140 10.55 -4.07 5.39
N SER A 141 10.30 -5.01 4.50
CA SER A 141 11.11 -6.21 4.30
C SER A 141 11.70 -6.20 2.88
N PRO A 142 12.88 -6.78 2.63
CA PRO A 142 13.42 -6.87 1.28
C PRO A 142 12.67 -7.88 0.40
N GLY A 143 11.82 -8.73 1.01
CA GLY A 143 11.19 -9.86 0.32
C GLY A 143 12.19 -10.92 -0.13
N ARG A 144 11.70 -11.91 -0.88
CA ARG A 144 12.54 -12.98 -1.44
C ARG A 144 12.73 -12.75 -2.93
N SER A 145 13.97 -12.67 -3.38
CA SER A 145 14.28 -12.64 -4.81
C SER A 145 14.01 -13.99 -5.47
N LEU A 146 13.23 -13.98 -6.55
CA LEU A 146 12.90 -15.17 -7.33
C LEU A 146 13.73 -15.26 -8.61
N TRP A 147 14.00 -14.10 -9.22
CA TRP A 147 14.71 -13.93 -10.48
C TRP A 147 15.19 -12.47 -10.61
N SER A 148 16.34 -12.26 -11.26
CA SER A 148 16.77 -10.94 -11.69
C SER A 148 17.59 -11.00 -12.97
N GLN A 149 17.56 -9.91 -13.75
CA GLN A 149 18.38 -9.77 -14.95
C GLN A 149 18.76 -8.29 -15.16
N LYS A 150 20.05 -8.07 -15.43
CA LYS A 150 20.58 -6.76 -15.83
C LYS A 150 20.39 -6.56 -17.34
N ILE A 151 19.97 -5.36 -17.72
CA ILE A 151 19.76 -4.92 -19.10
C ILE A 151 20.46 -3.59 -19.35
N GLY A 152 21.00 -3.39 -20.55
CA GLY A 152 21.63 -2.13 -20.94
C GLY A 152 20.61 -1.13 -21.50
N ARG A 153 20.72 0.15 -21.16
CA ARG A 153 19.83 1.21 -21.68
C ARG A 153 20.53 1.97 -22.82
N GLY A 154 20.19 1.63 -24.07
CA GLY A 154 20.53 2.41 -25.25
C GLY A 154 22.02 2.75 -25.45
N GLY A 155 22.92 1.77 -25.35
CA GLY A 155 24.35 1.93 -25.67
C GLY A 155 25.17 2.85 -24.74
N SER A 156 24.53 3.56 -23.81
CA SER A 156 25.19 4.60 -23.00
C SER A 156 25.93 4.06 -21.76
N GLY A 157 26.21 2.75 -21.70
CA GLY A 157 26.77 2.07 -20.52
C GLY A 157 25.88 2.05 -19.27
N ARG A 158 24.69 2.68 -19.31
CA ARG A 158 23.73 2.69 -18.21
C ARG A 158 23.01 1.36 -18.16
N THR A 159 22.88 0.79 -16.97
CA THR A 159 22.20 -0.51 -16.80
C THR A 159 21.04 -0.39 -15.83
N ARG A 160 19.98 -1.14 -16.13
CA ARG A 160 18.86 -1.39 -15.21
C ARG A 160 18.82 -2.85 -14.86
N GLU A 161 18.25 -3.16 -13.72
CA GLU A 161 18.02 -4.52 -13.29
C GLU A 161 16.53 -4.71 -13.03
N PHE A 162 15.95 -5.66 -13.74
CA PHE A 162 14.64 -6.18 -13.40
C PHE A 162 14.78 -7.23 -12.31
N ARG A 163 13.90 -7.18 -11.32
CA ARG A 163 13.81 -8.17 -10.24
C ARG A 163 12.37 -8.62 -10.08
N LEU A 164 12.19 -9.94 -10.05
CA LEU A 164 10.94 -10.57 -9.64
C LEU A 164 11.08 -11.01 -8.18
N LEU A 165 10.21 -10.49 -7.33
CA LEU A 165 10.27 -10.72 -5.89
C LEU A 165 8.98 -11.40 -5.42
N SER A 166 9.06 -12.31 -4.45
CA SER A 166 7.90 -12.75 -3.67
C SER A 166 7.93 -12.11 -2.30
N PHE A 167 6.78 -11.63 -1.84
CA PHE A 167 6.63 -11.07 -0.52
C PHE A 167 5.25 -11.40 0.05
N THR A 168 5.24 -11.87 1.29
CA THR A 168 4.03 -12.09 2.07
C THR A 168 3.93 -10.95 3.06
N GLY A 169 2.98 -10.04 2.80
CA GLY A 169 2.67 -8.93 3.69
C GLY A 169 1.65 -9.35 4.76
N ASP A 170 0.67 -8.49 5.01
CA ASP A 170 -0.31 -8.66 6.09
C ASP A 170 -1.20 -9.90 5.98
N SER A 171 -1.48 -10.38 4.76
CA SER A 171 -2.46 -11.46 4.56
C SER A 171 -2.17 -12.39 3.39
N LYS A 172 -1.55 -11.91 2.32
CA LYS A 172 -1.38 -12.67 1.08
C LYS A 172 0.07 -12.68 0.60
N SER A 173 0.45 -13.81 0.03
CA SER A 173 1.67 -13.93 -0.76
C SER A 173 1.43 -13.29 -2.12
N GLN A 174 2.30 -12.36 -2.49
CA GLN A 174 2.22 -11.62 -3.74
C GLN A 174 3.56 -11.66 -4.46
N VAL A 175 3.48 -11.56 -5.79
CA VAL A 175 4.64 -11.36 -6.64
C VAL A 175 4.75 -9.88 -6.96
N TYR A 176 5.96 -9.35 -6.91
CA TYR A 176 6.30 -7.94 -7.16
C TYR A 176 7.31 -7.85 -8.30
N ALA A 177 7.23 -6.75 -9.05
CA ALA A 177 8.28 -6.30 -9.93
C ALA A 177 9.04 -5.16 -9.24
N GLN A 178 10.37 -5.22 -9.28
CA GLN A 178 11.24 -4.12 -8.88
C GLN A 178 12.20 -3.79 -10.02
N ILE A 179 12.33 -2.50 -10.30
CA ILE A 179 13.26 -1.95 -11.28
C ILE A 179 14.31 -1.17 -10.50
N PHE A 180 15.57 -1.58 -10.63
CA PHE A 180 16.70 -0.90 -10.00
C PHE A 180 17.58 -0.23 -11.07
N ASP A 181 17.98 1.02 -10.85
CA ASP A 181 18.88 1.73 -11.76
C ASP A 181 20.29 1.75 -11.15
N HIS A 182 21.20 0.99 -11.77
CA HIS A 182 22.59 0.88 -11.30
C HIS A 182 23.36 2.19 -11.48
N SER A 183 22.91 3.10 -12.36
CA SER A 183 23.58 4.38 -12.56
C SER A 183 23.31 5.39 -11.43
N THR A 184 22.15 5.30 -10.78
CA THR A 184 21.79 6.18 -9.64
C THR A 184 21.88 5.46 -8.30
N GLY A 185 22.01 4.13 -8.29
CA GLY A 185 21.95 3.31 -7.10
C GLY A 185 20.57 3.27 -6.43
N ARG A 186 19.51 3.68 -7.15
CA ARG A 186 18.15 3.82 -6.60
C ARG A 186 17.18 2.85 -7.27
N VAL A 187 16.17 2.47 -6.49
CA VAL A 187 14.97 1.80 -7.01
C VAL A 187 14.19 2.81 -7.85
N VAL A 188 13.93 2.47 -9.12
CA VAL A 188 13.05 3.26 -10.00
C VAL A 188 11.60 3.05 -9.59
N ARG A 189 11.20 1.79 -9.37
CA ARG A 189 9.85 1.43 -8.94
C ARG A 189 9.81 0.03 -8.35
N THR A 190 9.00 -0.16 -7.31
CA THR A 190 8.56 -1.48 -6.81
C THR A 190 7.04 -1.48 -6.72
N PHE A 191 6.39 -2.51 -7.27
CA PHE A 191 4.93 -2.62 -7.23
C PHE A 191 4.45 -4.08 -7.33
N PRO A 192 3.27 -4.41 -6.75
CA PRO A 192 2.72 -5.76 -6.83
C PRO A 192 2.21 -6.06 -8.25
N LEU A 193 2.52 -7.26 -8.74
CA LEU A 193 1.92 -7.83 -9.96
C LEU A 193 0.60 -8.55 -9.65
N GLY A 194 0.51 -9.17 -8.47
CA GLY A 194 -0.72 -9.82 -7.99
C GLY A 194 -0.47 -10.88 -6.92
N ASP A 195 -1.58 -11.42 -6.41
CA ASP A 195 -1.58 -12.56 -5.49
C ASP A 195 -1.03 -13.80 -6.21
N ALA A 196 -0.17 -14.56 -5.54
CA ALA A 196 0.45 -15.74 -6.10
C ALA A 196 0.33 -16.95 -5.16
N MET A 197 0.05 -18.10 -5.76
CA MET A 197 0.11 -19.38 -5.06
C MET A 197 1.54 -19.91 -5.06
N SER A 198 2.00 -20.38 -3.90
CA SER A 198 3.33 -20.97 -3.74
C SER A 198 3.49 -22.36 -4.37
N LEU A 199 2.47 -22.88 -5.08
CA LEU A 199 2.45 -24.22 -5.66
C LEU A 199 3.39 -24.39 -6.86
N ARG A 200 3.69 -23.28 -7.54
CA ARG A 200 4.63 -23.20 -8.66
C ARG A 200 5.49 -21.95 -8.49
N LYS A 201 6.80 -22.09 -8.75
CA LYS A 201 7.72 -20.96 -8.70
C LYS A 201 7.36 -19.99 -9.84
N PRO A 202 7.12 -18.70 -9.57
CA PRO A 202 7.01 -17.68 -10.60
C PRO A 202 8.26 -17.65 -11.49
N VAL A 203 8.07 -17.45 -12.79
CA VAL A 203 9.14 -17.37 -13.77
C VAL A 203 9.11 -16.02 -14.47
N ALA A 204 10.28 -15.54 -14.89
CA ALA A 204 10.40 -14.32 -15.67
C ALA A 204 11.51 -14.43 -16.72
N THR A 205 11.39 -13.61 -17.76
CA THR A 205 12.41 -13.42 -18.81
C THR A 205 12.29 -12.02 -19.39
N VAL A 206 13.21 -11.64 -20.28
CA VAL A 206 13.23 -10.35 -20.97
C VAL A 206 13.16 -10.57 -22.48
N ASP A 207 12.36 -9.77 -23.17
CA ASP A 207 12.25 -9.79 -24.64
C ASP A 207 13.28 -8.87 -25.33
N ARG A 208 13.30 -8.85 -26.67
CA ARG A 208 14.17 -7.97 -27.45
C ARG A 208 13.91 -6.47 -27.25
N GLN A 209 12.72 -6.09 -26.78
CA GLN A 209 12.31 -4.72 -26.48
C GLN A 209 12.71 -4.30 -25.06
N GLN A 210 13.41 -5.16 -24.32
CA GLN A 210 13.80 -4.95 -22.93
C GLN A 210 12.61 -4.81 -21.98
N GLN A 211 11.54 -5.55 -22.25
CA GLN A 211 10.39 -5.68 -21.38
C GLN A 211 10.51 -6.98 -20.59
N MET A 212 10.25 -6.91 -19.28
CA MET A 212 10.20 -8.08 -18.43
C MET A 212 8.85 -8.77 -18.57
N HIS A 213 8.86 -10.05 -18.93
CA HIS A 213 7.70 -10.92 -18.88
C HIS A 213 7.74 -11.70 -17.57
N ALA A 214 6.68 -11.65 -16.78
CA ALA A 214 6.53 -12.43 -15.55
C ALA A 214 5.29 -13.32 -15.64
N LEU A 215 5.43 -14.59 -15.29
CA LEU A 215 4.37 -15.59 -15.33
C LEU A 215 4.28 -16.30 -13.98
N PHE A 216 3.10 -16.28 -13.36
CA PHE A 216 2.88 -16.87 -12.04
C PHE A 216 1.45 -17.37 -11.86
N MET A 217 1.29 -18.39 -11.03
CA MET A 217 0.00 -19.01 -10.71
C MET A 217 -0.77 -18.15 -9.70
N THR A 218 -2.00 -17.75 -10.02
CA THR A 218 -2.88 -16.95 -9.15
C THR A 218 -3.92 -17.81 -8.44
N THR A 219 -4.41 -18.86 -9.11
CA THR A 219 -5.29 -19.90 -8.57
C THR A 219 -4.82 -21.26 -9.09
N PRO A 220 -5.34 -22.40 -8.59
CA PRO A 220 -4.87 -23.72 -9.05
C PRO A 220 -5.02 -23.97 -10.57
N SER A 221 -5.87 -23.21 -11.25
CA SER A 221 -6.14 -23.34 -12.70
C SER A 221 -5.85 -22.08 -13.51
N ILE A 222 -5.44 -20.98 -12.88
CA ILE A 222 -5.23 -19.68 -13.55
C ILE A 222 -3.81 -19.17 -13.30
N TRP A 223 -3.19 -18.70 -14.37
CA TRP A 223 -1.89 -18.06 -14.38
C TRP A 223 -2.04 -16.60 -14.86
N SER A 224 -1.27 -15.70 -14.27
CA SER A 224 -1.16 -14.29 -14.69
C SER A 224 0.16 -14.11 -15.43
N HIS A 225 0.09 -13.52 -16.61
CA HIS A 225 1.22 -13.03 -17.38
C HIS A 225 1.22 -11.51 -17.35
N CYS A 226 2.32 -10.91 -16.92
CA CYS A 226 2.49 -9.46 -16.91
C CYS A 226 3.71 -9.10 -17.77
N VAL A 227 3.61 -8.00 -18.51
CA VAL A 227 4.70 -7.39 -19.26
C VAL A 227 5.01 -6.02 -18.65
N ILE A 228 6.27 -5.78 -18.29
CA ILE A 228 6.71 -4.58 -17.57
C ILE A 228 7.83 -3.91 -18.36
N ASP A 229 7.71 -2.62 -18.63
CA ASP A 229 8.76 -1.86 -19.30
C ASP A 229 9.89 -1.44 -18.34
N THR A 230 10.97 -0.89 -18.91
CA THR A 230 12.13 -0.48 -18.13
C THR A 230 11.83 0.61 -17.10
N GLN A 231 10.75 1.40 -17.24
CA GLN A 231 10.32 2.43 -16.28
C GLN A 231 9.42 1.86 -15.18
N GLY A 232 9.15 0.56 -15.19
CA GLY A 232 8.23 -0.08 -14.26
C GLY A 232 6.77 0.24 -14.55
N ARG A 233 6.40 0.52 -15.80
CA ARG A 233 5.00 0.57 -16.21
C ARG A 233 4.58 -0.82 -16.67
N MET A 234 3.41 -1.26 -16.22
CA MET A 234 2.79 -2.49 -16.70
C MET A 234 2.21 -2.22 -18.09
N VAL A 235 2.82 -2.82 -19.11
CA VAL A 235 2.44 -2.69 -20.52
C VAL A 235 1.24 -3.56 -20.82
N GLU A 236 1.25 -4.78 -20.30
CA GLU A 236 0.22 -5.78 -20.57
C GLU A 236 0.00 -6.68 -19.35
N ARG A 237 -1.24 -7.16 -19.20
CA ARG A 237 -1.59 -8.18 -18.23
C ARG A 237 -2.67 -9.11 -18.80
N ASN A 238 -2.32 -10.37 -18.97
CA ASN A 238 -3.20 -11.41 -19.45
C ASN A 238 -3.33 -12.54 -18.43
N PHE A 239 -4.43 -13.28 -18.52
CA PHE A 239 -4.63 -14.49 -17.73
C PHE A 239 -4.74 -15.71 -18.63
N HIS A 240 -4.29 -16.83 -18.11
CA HIS A 240 -4.16 -18.07 -18.85
C HIS A 240 -4.70 -19.23 -18.01
N LYS A 241 -5.56 -20.05 -18.60
CA LYS A 241 -5.99 -21.33 -18.04
C LYS A 241 -4.99 -22.43 -18.41
N LEU A 242 -4.89 -23.43 -17.53
CA LEU A 242 -4.11 -24.65 -17.78
C LEU A 242 -4.61 -25.34 -19.06
N ALA A 243 -3.69 -25.75 -19.94
CA ALA A 243 -4.01 -26.63 -21.06
C ALA A 243 -3.83 -28.10 -20.66
N SER A 244 -4.38 -29.03 -21.46
CA SER A 244 -4.16 -30.47 -21.24
C SER A 244 -2.70 -30.92 -21.42
N THR A 245 -1.88 -30.09 -22.06
CA THR A 245 -0.48 -30.38 -22.42
C THR A 245 0.54 -30.03 -21.32
N GLY A 246 0.09 -29.50 -20.18
CA GLY A 246 0.94 -29.21 -19.01
C GLY A 246 0.88 -27.76 -18.54
N ASP A 247 1.77 -27.41 -17.60
CA ASP A 247 1.84 -26.05 -17.02
C ASP A 247 2.26 -25.00 -18.07
N PRO A 248 1.69 -23.78 -18.03
CA PRO A 248 2.10 -22.65 -18.86
C PRO A 248 3.57 -22.29 -18.67
N ARG A 249 4.26 -21.97 -19.76
CA ARG A 249 5.70 -21.61 -19.75
C ARG A 249 5.98 -20.45 -20.67
N LEU A 250 6.96 -19.62 -20.28
CA LEU A 250 7.53 -18.58 -21.13
C LEU A 250 8.56 -19.20 -22.08
N VAL A 251 8.46 -18.89 -23.37
CA VAL A 251 9.41 -19.32 -24.42
C VAL A 251 9.84 -18.08 -25.20
N ILE A 252 11.15 -17.95 -25.42
CA ILE A 252 11.71 -16.92 -26.29
C ILE A 252 11.73 -17.48 -27.72
N SER A 253 11.03 -16.82 -28.64
CA SER A 253 11.03 -17.15 -30.06
C SER A 253 12.34 -16.71 -30.74
N PRO A 254 12.68 -17.24 -31.92
CA PRO A 254 13.90 -16.86 -32.64
C PRO A 254 14.00 -15.36 -32.98
N ASP A 255 12.87 -14.68 -33.09
CA ASP A 255 12.78 -13.22 -33.30
C ASP A 255 12.99 -12.41 -32.01
N GLY A 256 13.28 -13.06 -30.88
CA GLY A 256 13.46 -12.43 -29.57
C GLY A 256 12.17 -11.99 -28.89
N SER A 257 10.99 -12.31 -29.44
CA SER A 257 9.71 -12.12 -28.75
C SER A 257 9.50 -13.22 -27.71
N VAL A 258 8.72 -12.92 -26.67
CA VAL A 258 8.38 -13.88 -25.62
C VAL A 258 6.92 -14.31 -25.76
N GLN A 259 6.70 -15.61 -25.85
CA GLN A 259 5.38 -16.22 -25.97
C GLN A 259 5.08 -17.16 -24.80
N ILE A 260 3.81 -17.47 -24.61
CA ILE A 260 3.36 -18.45 -23.62
C ILE A 260 2.85 -19.69 -24.35
N VAL A 261 3.41 -20.84 -23.98
CA VAL A 261 3.00 -22.15 -24.47
C VAL A 261 2.24 -22.92 -23.39
N ASN A 262 1.56 -24.01 -23.77
CA ASN A 262 0.79 -24.88 -22.88
C ASN A 262 -0.30 -24.15 -22.07
N SER A 263 -0.99 -23.21 -22.71
CA SER A 263 -2.05 -22.45 -22.05
C SER A 263 -3.17 -22.06 -22.99
N GLN A 264 -4.34 -21.75 -22.42
CA GLN A 264 -5.46 -21.15 -23.13
C GLN A 264 -5.73 -19.75 -22.59
N PRO A 265 -5.92 -18.72 -23.44
CA PRO A 265 -6.29 -17.39 -22.97
C PRO A 265 -7.54 -17.42 -22.08
N TYR A 266 -7.52 -16.65 -21.00
CA TYR A 266 -8.62 -16.56 -20.04
C TYR A 266 -8.98 -15.10 -19.78
N ASP A 267 -10.24 -14.74 -19.99
CA ASP A 267 -10.79 -13.46 -19.57
C ASP A 267 -11.69 -13.66 -18.34
N PRO A 268 -11.28 -13.16 -17.15
CA PRO A 268 -12.08 -13.26 -15.93
C PRO A 268 -13.47 -12.62 -16.04
N LYS A 269 -13.62 -11.54 -16.82
CA LYS A 269 -14.89 -10.80 -16.94
C LYS A 269 -15.90 -11.58 -17.76
N VAL A 270 -15.46 -12.14 -18.89
CA VAL A 270 -16.31 -12.96 -19.76
C VAL A 270 -16.77 -14.22 -19.01
N GLU A 271 -15.88 -14.85 -18.26
CA GLU A 271 -16.24 -16.05 -17.49
C GLU A 271 -17.16 -15.73 -16.31
N ALA A 272 -16.94 -14.62 -15.60
CA ALA A 272 -17.83 -14.18 -14.54
C ALA A 272 -19.25 -13.90 -15.08
N ALA A 273 -19.35 -13.27 -16.25
CA ALA A 273 -20.63 -13.04 -16.93
C ALA A 273 -21.31 -14.36 -17.32
N ARG A 274 -20.58 -15.32 -17.91
CA ARG A 274 -21.10 -16.65 -18.23
C ARG A 274 -21.61 -17.39 -16.99
N ARG A 275 -20.84 -17.36 -15.89
CA ARG A 275 -21.24 -17.98 -14.62
C ARG A 275 -22.48 -17.33 -14.01
N ALA A 276 -22.67 -16.03 -14.20
CA ALA A 276 -23.88 -15.33 -13.76
C ALA A 276 -25.11 -15.74 -14.58
N THR A 277 -24.93 -16.15 -15.85
CA THR A 277 -26.02 -16.66 -16.71
C THR A 277 -26.38 -18.12 -16.43
N ILE A 278 -25.47 -18.91 -15.84
CA ILE A 278 -25.75 -20.29 -15.47
C ILE A 278 -26.64 -20.30 -14.22
N ARG A 279 -27.91 -20.67 -14.41
CA ARG A 279 -28.88 -20.89 -13.34
C ARG A 279 -28.34 -21.92 -12.34
N LYS A 280 -28.36 -21.58 -11.05
CA LYS A 280 -27.86 -22.50 -10.01
C LYS A 280 -28.88 -23.63 -9.83
N LEU A 281 -28.41 -24.83 -9.51
CA LEU A 281 -29.29 -25.98 -9.22
C LEU A 281 -30.26 -25.70 -8.04
N SER A 282 -29.92 -24.72 -7.17
CA SER A 282 -30.75 -24.24 -6.06
C SER A 282 -31.87 -23.29 -6.46
N ASP A 283 -31.91 -22.82 -7.70
CA ASP A 283 -32.92 -21.87 -8.16
C ASP A 283 -34.25 -22.60 -8.35
N ARG A 284 -35.07 -22.61 -7.30
CA ARG A 284 -36.40 -23.25 -7.25
C ARG A 284 -37.22 -22.84 -8.49
N PRO A 285 -37.89 -23.77 -9.18
CA PRO A 285 -38.83 -23.42 -10.24
C PRO A 285 -39.87 -22.44 -9.67
N GLN A 286 -40.16 -21.37 -10.40
CA GLN A 286 -41.31 -20.54 -10.07
C GLN A 286 -42.54 -21.43 -10.27
N MET A 287 -43.26 -21.71 -9.18
CA MET A 287 -44.53 -22.44 -9.28
C MET A 287 -45.54 -21.46 -9.90
N LEU A 288 -46.01 -21.82 -11.10
CA LEU A 288 -47.15 -21.19 -11.77
C LEU A 288 -48.44 -21.53 -11.01
#